data_AF-A0A521S0H1-F1
#
_entry.id   AF-A0A521S0H1-F1
#
_cell.length_a   1.000
_cell.length_b   1.000
_cell.length_c   1.000
_cell.angle_alpha   90.00
_cell.angle_beta   90.00
_cell.angle_gamma   90.00
#
_symmetry.space_group_name_H-M   'P 1'
#
loop_
_entity.id
_entity.type
_entity.pdbx_description
1 polymer ?
#
loop_
_entity_poly.entity_id
_entity_poly.type
_entity_poly.pdbx_seq_one_letter_code
_entity_poly.pdbx_strand_id
1 'polypeptide(L)'
;MEKEPIELEEARIQLKRFEESLGDPAGLPCLQRGISLLVDIIEGDSPQVYKDRAKNLVVAYRDRVSSEVKDILSKVDSYALDFLQHWNGVMDVFTDTGVDDDREFKASKDQLFTEWGKRFVKSLSPWELEMLKKEFQKKTTTEGS
;
A
#
# COMPACT_ATOMS: atom_id res chain seq x y z
N MET A 1 21.93 22.00 18.49
CA MET A 1 21.15 20.88 17.93
C MET A 1 19.81 21.44 17.52
N GLU A 2 19.45 21.31 16.24
CA GLU A 2 18.08 21.63 15.81
C GLU A 2 17.10 20.67 16.47
N LYS A 3 15.95 21.17 16.88
CA LYS A 3 14.88 20.37 17.47
C LYS A 3 14.21 19.58 16.35
N GLU A 4 13.98 18.27 16.56
CA GLU A 4 13.32 17.40 15.58
C GLU A 4 11.91 17.94 15.27
N PRO A 5 11.47 17.97 13.99
CA PRO A 5 10.13 18.37 13.61
C PRO A 5 9.09 17.48 14.29
N ILE A 6 7.98 18.09 14.73
CA ILE A 6 6.89 17.37 15.40
C ILE A 6 6.29 16.32 14.45
N GLU A 7 6.29 16.62 13.15
CA GLU A 7 5.83 15.77 12.07
C GLU A 7 6.63 14.46 11.96
N LEU A 8 7.94 14.51 12.22
CA LEU A 8 8.79 13.31 12.15
C LEU A 8 8.54 12.39 13.34
N GLU A 9 8.29 12.96 14.52
CA GLU A 9 7.91 12.20 15.70
C GLU A 9 6.51 11.60 15.54
N GLU A 10 5.54 12.39 15.08
CA GLU A 10 4.18 11.91 14.80
C GLU A 10 4.18 10.79 13.75
N ALA A 11 4.98 10.93 12.68
CA ALA A 11 5.14 9.87 11.69
C ALA A 11 5.62 8.57 12.33
N ARG A 12 6.62 8.61 13.22
CA ARG A 12 7.09 7.41 13.94
C ARG A 12 6.01 6.79 14.81
N ILE A 13 5.23 7.61 15.51
CA ILE A 13 4.12 7.13 16.35
C ILE A 13 3.07 6.41 15.50
N GLN A 14 2.68 6.99 14.37
CA GLN A 14 1.69 6.40 13.46
C GLN A 14 2.19 5.08 12.84
N LEU A 15 3.46 5.06 12.41
CA LEU A 15 4.08 3.86 11.87
C LEU A 15 4.19 2.75 12.92
N LYS A 16 4.53 3.10 14.17
CA LYS A 16 4.51 2.13 15.28
C LYS A 16 3.11 1.56 15.54
N ARG A 17 2.06 2.39 15.50
CA ARG A 17 0.67 1.92 15.66
C ARG A 17 0.24 0.97 14.53
N PHE A 18 0.71 1.23 13.32
CA PHE A 18 0.52 0.30 12.21
C PHE A 18 1.19 -1.06 12.50
N GLU A 19 2.42 -1.06 13.02
CA GLU A 19 3.09 -2.32 13.41
C GLU A 19 2.37 -3.09 14.51
N GLU A 20 1.81 -2.39 15.49
CA GLU A 20 1.01 -2.98 16.56
C GLU A 20 -0.31 -3.59 16.04
N SER A 21 -0.75 -3.17 14.85
CA SER A 21 -1.98 -3.61 14.18
C SER A 21 -1.69 -4.33 12.86
N LEU A 22 -0.50 -4.92 12.71
CA LEU A 22 -0.07 -5.54 11.45
C LEU A 22 -1.01 -6.70 11.09
N GLY A 23 -1.61 -6.65 9.89
CA GLY A 23 -2.60 -7.63 9.44
C GLY A 23 -4.04 -7.32 9.86
N ASP A 24 -4.29 -6.23 10.58
CA ASP A 24 -5.62 -5.68 10.83
C ASP A 24 -5.89 -4.48 9.89
N PRO A 25 -7.01 -4.46 9.15
CA PRO A 25 -7.44 -3.29 8.38
C PRO A 25 -7.43 -1.96 9.16
N ALA A 26 -7.64 -1.99 10.48
CA ALA A 26 -7.59 -0.82 11.35
C ALA A 26 -6.20 -0.15 11.40
N GLY A 27 -5.13 -0.86 11.05
CA GLY A 27 -3.78 -0.31 10.97
C GLY A 27 -3.53 0.55 9.72
N LEU A 28 -4.31 0.37 8.65
CA LEU A 28 -4.07 1.03 7.37
C LEU A 28 -4.11 2.57 7.44
N PRO A 29 -5.07 3.21 8.15
CA PRO A 29 -5.05 4.66 8.33
C PRO A 29 -3.80 5.17 9.05
N CYS A 30 -3.23 4.39 9.97
CA CYS A 30 -2.00 4.75 10.67
C CYS A 30 -0.80 4.71 9.72
N LEU A 31 -0.71 3.68 8.86
CA LEU A 31 0.32 3.62 7.82
C LEU A 31 0.18 4.80 6.85
N GLN A 32 -1.03 5.05 6.35
CA GLN A 32 -1.29 6.16 5.44
C GLN A 32 -0.87 7.50 6.06
N ARG A 33 -1.28 7.78 7.30
CA ARG A 33 -0.90 9.01 8.00
C ARG A 33 0.61 9.10 8.20
N GLY A 34 1.26 8.01 8.61
CA GLY A 34 2.70 7.95 8.82
C GLY A 34 3.49 8.25 7.54
N ILE A 35 3.16 7.56 6.44
CA ILE A 35 3.84 7.74 5.16
C ILE A 35 3.58 9.15 4.59
N SER A 36 2.35 9.67 4.64
CA SER A 36 2.05 11.02 4.18
C SER A 36 2.86 12.09 4.91
N LEU A 37 2.98 11.99 6.25
CA LEU A 37 3.80 12.93 7.03
C LEU A 37 5.28 12.88 6.64
N LEU A 38 5.81 11.69 6.34
CA LEU A 38 7.18 11.56 5.85
C LEU A 38 7.35 12.19 4.47
N VAL A 39 6.39 12.00 3.56
CA VAL A 39 6.41 12.63 2.23
C VAL A 39 6.33 14.15 2.33
N ASP A 40 5.48 14.69 3.20
CA ASP A 40 5.39 16.13 3.47
C ASP A 40 6.75 16.72 3.90
N ILE A 41 7.50 15.99 4.75
CA ILE A 41 8.86 16.39 5.15
C ILE A 41 9.84 16.34 3.97
N ILE A 42 9.78 15.28 3.16
CA ILE A 42 10.67 15.07 2.01
C ILE A 42 10.50 16.17 0.97
N GLU A 43 9.25 16.50 0.64
CA GLU A 43 8.89 17.44 -0.42
C GLU A 43 8.89 18.90 0.06
N GLY A 44 8.58 19.15 1.33
CA GLY A 44 8.49 20.49 1.90
C GLY A 44 9.84 21.18 2.18
N ASP A 45 9.81 22.31 2.90
CA ASP A 45 10.99 23.14 3.16
C ASP A 45 11.82 22.69 4.38
N SER A 46 11.70 21.41 4.78
CA SER A 46 12.45 20.88 5.92
C SER A 46 13.97 20.85 5.66
N PRO A 47 14.80 21.09 6.69
CA PRO A 47 16.25 20.89 6.60
C PRO A 47 16.64 19.51 6.04
N GLN A 48 17.72 19.46 5.25
CA GLN A 48 18.15 18.24 4.54
C GLN A 48 18.30 17.03 5.47
N VAL A 49 18.80 17.23 6.70
CA VAL A 49 18.94 16.17 7.70
C VAL A 49 17.60 15.47 8.02
N TYR A 50 16.49 16.20 8.02
CA TYR A 50 15.17 15.62 8.28
C TYR A 50 14.59 14.97 7.04
N LYS A 51 14.83 15.53 5.85
CA LYS A 51 14.50 14.90 4.57
C LYS A 51 15.18 13.53 4.45
N ASP A 52 16.47 13.45 4.77
CA ASP A 52 17.23 12.20 4.70
C ASP A 52 16.70 11.17 5.71
N ARG A 53 16.37 11.60 6.94
CA ARG A 53 15.74 10.72 7.93
C ARG A 53 14.37 10.21 7.46
N ALA A 54 13.54 11.09 6.89
CA ALA A 54 12.23 10.71 6.39
C ALA A 54 12.33 9.72 5.23
N LYS A 55 13.23 9.96 4.26
CA LYS A 55 13.52 9.02 3.16
C LYS A 55 13.94 7.66 3.68
N ASN A 56 14.86 7.62 4.64
CA ASN A 56 15.33 6.36 5.22
C ASN A 56 14.19 5.58 5.91
N LEU A 57 13.27 6.28 6.58
CA LEU A 57 12.10 5.64 7.19
C LEU A 57 11.15 5.09 6.13
N VAL A 58 10.82 5.87 5.09
CA VAL A 58 9.97 5.40 3.99
C VAL A 58 10.56 4.15 3.33
N VAL A 59 11.85 4.18 3.00
CA VAL A 59 12.56 3.05 2.40
C VAL A 59 12.51 1.83 3.32
N ALA A 60 12.82 1.99 4.61
CA ALA A 60 12.79 0.89 5.57
C ALA A 60 11.39 0.22 5.66
N TYR A 61 10.32 1.01 5.70
CA TYR A 61 8.96 0.47 5.74
C TYR A 61 8.54 -0.18 4.41
N ARG A 62 8.89 0.43 3.28
CA ARG A 62 8.63 -0.13 1.96
C ARG A 62 9.32 -1.49 1.80
N ASP A 63 10.59 -1.58 2.17
CA ASP A 63 11.37 -2.82 2.03
C ASP A 63 10.83 -3.92 2.97
N ARG A 64 10.40 -3.56 4.19
CA ARG A 64 9.71 -4.47 5.10
C ARG A 64 8.40 -4.98 4.50
N VAL A 65 7.54 -4.09 4.01
CA VAL A 65 6.29 -4.47 3.34
C VAL A 65 6.55 -5.36 2.13
N SER A 66 7.57 -5.04 1.32
CA SER A 66 7.99 -5.85 0.18
C SER A 66 8.36 -7.28 0.61
N SER A 67 9.14 -7.41 1.69
CA SER A 67 9.52 -8.72 2.24
C SER A 67 8.29 -9.52 2.69
N GLU A 68 7.38 -8.91 3.45
CA GLU A 68 6.15 -9.57 3.92
C GLU A 68 5.27 -10.01 2.75
N VAL A 69 5.10 -9.15 1.74
CA VAL A 69 4.30 -9.47 0.55
C VAL A 69 4.92 -10.61 -0.25
N LYS A 70 6.25 -10.68 -0.38
CA LYS A 70 6.92 -11.83 -1.03
C LYS A 70 6.66 -13.13 -0.27
N ASP A 71 6.72 -13.09 1.06
CA ASP A 71 6.41 -14.25 1.89
C ASP A 71 4.95 -14.68 1.73
N ILE A 72 4.02 -13.72 1.66
CA ILE A 72 2.59 -13.97 1.40
C ILE A 72 2.41 -14.60 0.02
N LEU A 73 3.03 -14.03 -1.02
CA LEU A 73 2.94 -14.53 -2.39
C LEU A 73 3.49 -15.96 -2.52
N SER A 74 4.55 -16.31 -1.77
CA SER A 74 5.12 -17.67 -1.77
C SER A 74 4.14 -18.73 -1.23
N LYS A 75 3.14 -18.32 -0.44
CA LYS A 75 2.14 -19.18 0.21
C LYS A 75 0.73 -18.68 -0.07
N VAL A 76 0.52 -18.03 -1.21
CA VAL A 76 -0.69 -17.23 -1.46
C VAL A 76 -1.97 -18.04 -1.25
N ASP A 77 -2.00 -19.33 -1.60
CA ASP A 77 -3.14 -20.25 -1.44
C ASP A 77 -3.54 -20.53 0.02
N SER A 78 -2.68 -20.19 0.98
CA SER A 78 -2.95 -20.35 2.41
C SER A 78 -3.71 -19.17 3.02
N TYR A 79 -3.83 -18.05 2.30
CA TYR A 79 -4.42 -16.82 2.83
C TYR A 79 -5.84 -16.56 2.30
N ALA A 80 -6.70 -16.03 3.17
CA ALA A 80 -8.06 -15.63 2.83
C ALA A 80 -8.07 -14.43 1.86
N LEU A 81 -9.18 -14.26 1.13
CA LEU A 81 -9.34 -13.18 0.15
C LEU A 81 -9.19 -11.79 0.80
N ASP A 82 -9.83 -11.56 1.94
CA ASP A 82 -9.79 -10.28 2.67
C ASP A 82 -8.38 -9.95 3.19
N PHE A 83 -7.59 -10.98 3.50
CA PHE A 83 -6.19 -10.81 3.89
C PHE A 83 -5.35 -10.33 2.70
N LEU A 84 -5.55 -10.91 1.51
CA LEU A 84 -4.88 -10.44 0.30
C LEU A 84 -5.32 -9.01 -0.08
N GLN A 85 -6.61 -8.70 0.09
CA GLN A 85 -7.13 -7.34 -0.11
C GLN A 85 -6.47 -6.33 0.83
N HIS A 86 -6.33 -6.68 2.12
CA HIS A 86 -5.66 -5.84 3.10
C HIS A 86 -4.22 -5.51 2.67
N TRP A 87 -3.43 -6.51 2.28
CA TRP A 87 -2.04 -6.29 1.86
C TRP A 87 -1.93 -5.52 0.55
N ASN A 88 -2.90 -5.66 -0.34
CA ASN A 88 -2.97 -4.82 -1.54
C ASN A 88 -3.17 -3.34 -1.15
N GLY A 89 -4.09 -3.07 -0.23
CA GLY A 89 -4.28 -1.72 0.33
C GLY A 89 -3.05 -1.17 1.06
N VAL A 90 -2.29 -2.02 1.76
CA VAL A 90 -1.00 -1.63 2.37
C VAL A 90 -0.01 -1.17 1.30
N MET A 91 0.09 -1.89 0.17
CA MET A 91 0.96 -1.48 -0.93
C MET A 91 0.46 -0.22 -1.65
N ASP A 92 -0.87 -0.05 -1.76
CA ASP A 92 -1.49 1.14 -2.35
C ASP A 92 -1.06 2.43 -1.63
N VAL A 93 -0.87 2.40 -0.31
CA VAL A 93 -0.40 3.58 0.43
C VAL A 93 0.92 4.13 -0.12
N PHE A 94 1.86 3.26 -0.50
CA PHE A 94 3.16 3.69 -1.04
C PHE A 94 3.02 4.20 -2.48
N THR A 95 2.13 3.59 -3.28
CA THR A 95 1.92 4.04 -4.66
C THR A 95 1.17 5.37 -4.73
N ASP A 96 0.16 5.55 -3.87
CA ASP A 96 -0.67 6.75 -3.81
C ASP A 96 0.12 7.97 -3.32
N THR A 97 1.18 7.73 -2.55
CA THR A 97 2.11 8.76 -2.07
C THR A 97 3.36 8.91 -2.94
N GLY A 98 3.47 8.16 -4.04
CA GLY A 98 4.56 8.29 -5.02
C GLY A 98 5.93 7.78 -4.56
N VAL A 99 5.99 6.97 -3.49
CA VAL A 99 7.23 6.46 -2.90
C VAL A 99 7.48 4.97 -3.21
N ASP A 100 6.87 4.49 -4.29
CA ASP A 100 6.96 3.11 -4.79
C ASP A 100 8.02 2.94 -5.90
N ASP A 101 9.05 3.80 -5.92
CA ASP A 101 10.07 3.86 -6.99
C ASP A 101 10.88 2.57 -7.16
N ASP A 102 10.82 1.64 -6.20
CA ASP A 102 11.42 0.33 -6.29
C ASP A 102 10.68 -0.62 -7.26
N ARG A 103 11.44 -1.19 -8.20
CA ARG A 103 10.90 -2.06 -9.25
C ARG A 103 10.36 -3.38 -8.69
N GLU A 104 11.01 -3.92 -7.65
CA GLU A 104 10.62 -5.19 -7.07
C GLU A 104 9.34 -5.05 -6.24
N PHE A 105 9.19 -3.92 -5.54
CA PHE A 105 7.97 -3.52 -4.86
C PHE A 105 6.80 -3.43 -5.85
N LYS A 106 6.97 -2.70 -6.96
CA LYS A 106 5.95 -2.60 -8.02
C LYS A 106 5.57 -3.96 -8.60
N ALA A 107 6.55 -4.81 -8.91
CA ALA A 107 6.29 -6.16 -9.41
C ALA A 107 5.51 -7.03 -8.41
N SER A 108 5.86 -6.94 -7.12
CA SER A 108 5.18 -7.66 -6.05
C SER A 108 3.73 -7.18 -5.88
N LYS A 109 3.48 -5.87 -6.01
CA LYS A 109 2.14 -5.28 -6.01
C LYS A 109 1.30 -5.83 -7.15
N ASP A 110 1.81 -5.79 -8.38
CA ASP A 110 1.09 -6.28 -9.56
C ASP A 110 0.74 -7.77 -9.43
N GLN A 111 1.67 -8.56 -8.88
CA GLN A 111 1.43 -9.99 -8.63
C GLN A 111 0.36 -10.19 -7.55
N LEU A 112 0.42 -9.45 -6.45
CA LEU A 112 -0.56 -9.53 -5.37
C LEU A 112 -1.96 -9.13 -5.86
N PHE A 113 -2.07 -8.02 -6.61
CA PHE A 113 -3.32 -7.59 -7.23
C PHE A 113 -3.87 -8.64 -8.19
N THR A 114 -3.01 -9.26 -8.99
CA THR A 114 -3.40 -10.32 -9.92
C THR A 114 -3.97 -11.54 -9.19
N GLU A 115 -3.29 -12.01 -8.14
CA GLU A 115 -3.76 -13.17 -7.38
C GLU A 115 -5.04 -12.88 -6.59
N TRP A 116 -5.13 -11.71 -5.96
CA TRP A 116 -6.37 -11.25 -5.34
C TRP A 116 -7.52 -11.17 -6.37
N GLY A 117 -7.30 -10.54 -7.52
CA GLY A 117 -8.30 -10.37 -8.57
C GLY A 117 -8.80 -11.69 -9.15
N LYS A 118 -7.90 -12.66 -9.40
CA LYS A 118 -8.28 -14.01 -9.83
C LYS A 118 -9.22 -14.69 -8.83
N ARG A 119 -8.94 -14.56 -7.53
CA ARG A 119 -9.75 -15.17 -6.46
C ARG A 119 -11.05 -14.45 -6.25
N PHE A 120 -11.03 -13.12 -6.29
CA PHE A 120 -12.23 -12.30 -6.25
C PHE A 120 -13.20 -12.72 -7.36
N VAL A 121 -12.75 -12.78 -8.61
CA VAL A 121 -13.60 -13.21 -9.74
C VAL A 121 -14.15 -14.62 -9.55
N LYS A 122 -13.35 -15.57 -9.04
CA LYS A 122 -13.81 -16.94 -8.73
C LYS A 122 -14.84 -16.99 -7.61
N SER A 123 -14.83 -16.01 -6.69
CA SER A 123 -15.77 -15.95 -5.58
C SER A 123 -17.14 -15.37 -5.95
N LEU A 124 -17.24 -14.71 -7.11
CA LEU A 124 -18.48 -14.10 -7.57
C LEU A 124 -19.51 -15.15 -8.02
N SER A 125 -20.77 -14.91 -7.68
CA SER A 125 -21.90 -15.63 -8.27
C SER A 125 -22.04 -15.33 -9.77
N PRO A 126 -22.75 -16.19 -10.53
CA PRO A 126 -22.98 -15.94 -11.96
C PRO A 126 -23.63 -14.59 -12.27
N TRP A 127 -24.53 -14.12 -11.41
CA TRP A 127 -25.19 -12.82 -11.59
C TRP A 127 -24.22 -11.65 -11.34
N GLU A 128 -23.39 -11.72 -10.31
CA GLU A 128 -22.38 -10.70 -10.02
C GLU A 128 -21.32 -10.64 -11.14
N LEU A 129 -20.91 -11.79 -11.66
CA LEU A 129 -20.00 -11.87 -12.80
C LEU A 129 -20.61 -11.21 -14.05
N GLU A 130 -21.90 -11.44 -14.31
CA GLU A 130 -22.61 -10.83 -15.43
C GLU A 130 -22.73 -9.31 -15.28
N MET A 131 -23.02 -8.83 -14.07
CA MET A 131 -23.03 -7.41 -13.74
C MET A 131 -21.65 -6.78 -13.96
N LEU A 132 -20.59 -7.43 -13.47
CA LEU A 132 -19.22 -6.96 -13.64
C LEU A 132 -18.86 -6.84 -15.13
N LYS A 133 -19.17 -7.86 -15.95
CA LYS A 133 -18.94 -7.84 -17.40
C LYS A 133 -19.66 -6.68 -18.08
N LYS A 134 -20.91 -6.41 -17.73
CA LYS A 134 -21.69 -5.30 -18.28
C LYS A 134 -21.07 -3.94 -17.96
N GLU A 135 -20.60 -3.74 -16.73
CA GLU A 135 -19.93 -2.50 -16.35
C GLU A 135 -18.60 -2.30 -17.10
N PHE A 136 -17.83 -3.37 -17.32
CA PHE A 136 -16.62 -3.30 -18.17
C PHE A 136 -16.95 -2.91 -19.61
N GLN A 137 -17.97 -3.51 -20.22
CA GLN A 137 -18.38 -3.19 -21.60
C GLN A 137 -18.87 -1.74 -21.75
N LYS A 138 -19.56 -1.19 -20.74
CA LYS A 138 -19.99 0.22 -20.75
C LYS A 138 -18.78 1.17 -20.76
N LYS A 139 -17.77 0.91 -19.92
CA LYS A 139 -16.57 1.75 -19.83
C LYS A 139 -15.76 1.76 -21.13
N THR A 140 -15.56 0.60 -21.76
CA THR A 140 -14.81 0.51 -23.03
C THR A 140 -15.51 1.14 -24.23
N THR A 141 -16.84 1.33 -24.15
CA THR A 141 -17.60 1.99 -25.23
C THR A 141 -17.61 3.52 -25.08
N THR A 142 -17.42 4.02 -23.84
CA THR A 142 -17.47 5.47 -23.54
C THR A 142 -16.13 6.16 -23.80
N GLU A 143 -15.00 5.45 -23.69
CA GLU A 143 -13.65 6.00 -23.98
C GLU A 143 -13.27 5.92 -25.48
N GLY A 144 -14.14 5.36 -26.33
CA GLY A 144 -13.92 5.22 -27.77
C GLY A 144 -14.86 6.04 -28.67
N SER A 145 -15.59 7.02 -28.12
CA SER A 145 -16.52 7.90 -28.85
C SER A 145 -16.07 9.36 -28.85
#